data_AF-A0A644YTS3-F1
#
_entry.id   AF-A0A644YTS3-F1
#
_cell.length_a   1.000
_cell.length_b   1.000
_cell.length_c   1.000
_cell.angle_alpha   90.00
_cell.angle_beta   90.00
_cell.angle_gamma   90.00
#
_symmetry.space_group_name_H-M   'P 1'
#
loop_
_entity.id
_entity.type
_entity.pdbx_description
1 polymer ?
#
loop_
_entity_poly.entity_id
_entity_poly.type
_entity_poly.pdbx_seq_one_letter_code
_entity_poly.pdbx_strand_id
1 'polypeptide(L)'
;MSKNKKKSITIIISLIIFGAIGLLFILNIDVSKLNNKLFSFIIHRIQSIFNWTSDQGNVERIQSWEFAISLIKTNPLFGVGIAATGAKGVGSFAIGVTESGFLKRFAEMGLVGLVLSYSIYGFVIREGFKKIFSNKVSRDNKLLLLILISVIIAILVEEFIYQATEAEVVSFYLWTISAIIFSIESRTKDKFYIVGEDND
;
A
#
# COMPACT_ATOMS: atom_id res chain seq x y z
N MET A 1 -0.36 35.13 14.61
CA MET A 1 -0.42 33.67 14.90
C MET A 1 -0.47 33.47 16.41
N SER A 2 -1.45 32.72 16.95
CA SER A 2 -1.64 32.61 18.41
C SER A 2 -0.42 31.98 19.09
N LYS A 3 -0.12 32.41 20.33
CA LYS A 3 1.03 31.94 21.12
C LYS A 3 1.04 30.41 21.25
N ASN A 4 -0.15 29.79 21.33
CA ASN A 4 -0.33 28.34 21.37
C ASN A 4 0.05 27.66 20.05
N LYS A 5 -0.31 28.22 18.89
CA LYS A 5 0.06 27.66 17.58
C LYS A 5 1.58 27.70 17.35
N LYS A 6 2.26 28.78 17.79
CA LYS A 6 3.74 28.85 17.76
C LYS A 6 4.37 27.78 18.64
N LYS A 7 3.89 27.59 19.88
CA LYS A 7 4.38 26.57 20.80
C LYS A 7 4.21 25.14 20.24
N SER A 8 3.05 24.82 19.67
CA SER A 8 2.79 23.51 19.05
C SER A 8 3.73 23.23 17.87
N ILE A 9 3.97 24.23 17.02
CA ILE A 9 4.91 24.09 15.89
C ILE A 9 6.33 23.85 16.39
N THR A 10 6.78 24.61 17.40
CA THR A 10 8.11 24.38 18.00
C THR A 10 8.25 22.97 18.56
N ILE A 11 7.24 22.46 19.27
CA ILE A 11 7.26 21.08 19.80
C ILE A 11 7.36 20.05 18.67
N ILE A 12 6.56 20.19 17.61
CA ILE A 12 6.59 19.27 16.46
C ILE A 12 7.97 19.31 15.78
N ILE A 13 8.52 20.49 15.53
CA ILE A 13 9.85 20.64 14.94
C ILE A 13 10.90 19.99 15.83
N SER A 14 10.86 20.23 17.15
CA SER A 14 11.77 19.58 18.09
C SER A 14 11.67 18.06 18.04
N LEU A 15 10.46 17.49 18.02
CA LEU A 15 10.25 16.05 17.91
C LEU A 15 10.82 15.47 16.61
N ILE A 16 10.65 16.17 15.48
CA ILE A 16 11.22 15.77 14.20
C ILE A 16 12.75 15.78 14.26
N ILE A 17 13.35 16.84 14.82
CA ILE A 17 14.80 16.96 14.96
C ILE A 17 15.36 15.87 15.88
N PHE A 18 14.77 15.66 17.05
CA PHE A 18 15.20 14.61 17.97
C PHE A 18 15.03 13.21 17.36
N GLY A 19 13.93 12.98 16.63
CA GLY A 19 13.73 11.75 15.87
C GLY A 19 14.80 11.52 14.81
N ALA A 20 15.14 12.56 14.04
CA ALA A 20 16.19 12.49 13.02
C ALA A 20 17.58 12.22 13.63
N ILE A 21 17.92 12.88 14.73
CA ILE A 21 19.18 12.64 15.45
C ILE A 21 19.22 11.20 15.98
N GLY A 22 18.14 10.73 16.60
CA GLY A 22 18.02 9.34 17.07
C GLY A 22 18.19 8.33 15.94
N LEU A 23 17.58 8.59 14.78
CA LEU A 23 17.75 7.76 13.59
C LEU A 23 19.20 7.74 13.11
N LEU A 24 19.86 8.91 12.99
CA LEU A 24 21.27 8.98 12.60
C LEU A 24 22.16 8.20 13.57
N PHE A 25 21.87 8.25 14.88
CA PHE A 25 22.59 7.44 15.85
C PHE A 25 22.41 5.94 15.59
N ILE A 26 21.17 5.48 15.41
CA ILE A 26 20.85 4.06 15.11
C ILE A 26 21.58 3.60 13.85
N LEU A 27 21.67 4.43 12.81
CA LEU A 27 22.34 4.09 11.56
C LEU A 27 23.85 3.88 11.69
N ASN A 28 24.48 4.40 12.75
CA ASN A 28 25.91 4.27 13.01
C ASN A 28 26.24 3.18 14.04
N ILE A 29 25.25 2.46 14.59
CA ILE A 29 25.50 1.39 15.55
C ILE A 29 26.08 0.16 14.84
N ASP A 30 27.22 -0.32 15.31
CA ASP A 30 27.77 -1.60 14.87
C ASP A 30 27.03 -2.77 15.54
N VAL A 31 26.12 -3.38 14.79
CA VAL A 31 25.23 -4.45 15.24
C VAL A 31 26.01 -5.69 15.72
N SER A 32 27.21 -5.93 15.17
CA SER A 32 28.04 -7.10 15.52
C SER A 32 28.53 -7.06 16.96
N LYS A 33 28.59 -5.87 17.57
CA LYS A 33 29.04 -5.64 18.94
C LYS A 33 27.92 -5.75 19.97
N LEU A 34 26.68 -5.96 19.54
CA LEU A 34 25.52 -6.05 20.42
C LEU A 34 25.32 -7.49 20.90
N ASN A 35 25.38 -7.70 22.22
CA ASN A 35 25.15 -9.03 22.81
C ASN A 35 23.67 -9.45 22.81
N ASN A 36 22.73 -8.50 22.70
CA ASN A 36 21.29 -8.79 22.71
C ASN A 36 20.78 -9.03 21.28
N LYS A 37 20.35 -10.27 21.00
CA LYS A 37 19.86 -10.69 19.68
C LYS A 37 18.62 -9.95 19.19
N LEU A 38 17.70 -9.61 20.09
CA LEU A 38 16.47 -8.88 19.72
C LEU A 38 16.82 -7.45 19.31
N PHE A 39 17.66 -6.79 20.12
CA PHE A 39 18.06 -5.41 19.86
C PHE A 39 18.92 -5.30 18.60
N SER A 40 19.85 -6.25 18.41
CA SER A 40 20.67 -6.34 17.20
C SER A 40 19.81 -6.55 15.95
N PHE A 41 18.82 -7.45 16.02
CA PHE A 41 17.85 -7.65 14.94
C PHE A 41 17.05 -6.38 14.62
N ILE A 42 16.47 -5.71 15.63
CA ILE A 42 15.67 -4.49 15.41
C ILE A 42 16.52 -3.38 14.78
N ILE A 43 17.73 -3.14 15.29
CA ILE A 43 18.63 -2.13 14.73
C ILE A 43 19.02 -2.50 13.29
N HIS A 44 19.37 -3.76 13.05
CA HIS A 44 19.68 -4.23 11.69
C HIS A 44 18.51 -3.98 10.73
N ARG A 45 17.28 -4.27 11.14
CA ARG A 45 16.09 -4.02 10.30
C ARG A 45 15.87 -2.54 10.01
N ILE A 46 16.18 -1.65 10.96
CA ILE A 46 16.12 -0.20 10.70
C ILE A 46 17.23 0.21 9.73
N GLN A 47 18.45 -0.28 9.93
CA GLN A 47 19.60 0.02 9.06
C GLN A 47 19.39 -0.50 7.63
N SER A 48 18.82 -1.69 7.49
CA SER A 48 18.57 -2.31 6.17
C SER A 48 17.58 -1.50 5.35
N ILE A 49 16.68 -0.71 5.94
CA ILE A 49 15.78 0.19 5.19
C ILE A 49 16.57 1.22 4.37
N PHE A 50 17.73 1.64 4.87
CA PHE A 50 18.56 2.67 4.24
C PHE A 50 19.77 2.12 3.48
N ASN A 51 20.14 0.85 3.71
CA ASN A 51 21.27 0.21 3.03
C ASN A 51 20.84 -0.50 1.75
N TRP A 52 20.77 0.21 0.63
CA TRP A 52 20.38 -0.37 -0.67
C TRP A 52 21.56 -0.92 -1.47
N THR A 53 22.79 -0.85 -0.96
CA THR A 53 24.00 -1.23 -1.70
C THR A 53 24.64 -2.53 -1.22
N SER A 54 24.54 -2.84 0.07
CA SER A 54 25.18 -4.04 0.64
C SER A 54 24.27 -4.91 1.50
N ASP A 55 23.04 -4.47 1.82
CA ASP A 55 22.04 -5.36 2.42
C ASP A 55 21.60 -6.38 1.37
N GLN A 56 21.78 -7.67 1.67
CA GLN A 56 21.51 -8.75 0.73
C GLN A 56 20.07 -8.69 0.18
N GLY A 57 19.08 -8.46 1.04
CA GLY A 57 17.68 -8.45 0.62
C GLY A 57 17.35 -7.29 -0.32
N ASN A 58 17.99 -6.13 -0.14
CA ASN A 58 17.83 -5.00 -1.06
C ASN A 58 18.59 -5.21 -2.37
N VAL A 59 19.79 -5.80 -2.32
CA VAL A 59 20.58 -6.11 -3.53
C VAL A 59 19.82 -7.10 -4.42
N GLU A 60 19.29 -8.18 -3.85
CA GLU A 60 18.46 -9.17 -4.57
C GLU A 60 17.19 -8.52 -5.14
N ARG A 61 16.61 -7.55 -4.43
CA ARG A 61 15.45 -6.79 -4.92
C ARG A 61 15.79 -5.92 -6.14
N ILE A 62 16.92 -5.21 -6.10
CA ILE A 62 17.38 -4.40 -7.25
C ILE A 62 17.58 -5.31 -8.47
N GLN A 63 18.21 -6.46 -8.30
CA GLN A 63 18.40 -7.43 -9.39
C GLN A 63 17.06 -7.92 -9.96
N SER A 64 16.07 -8.18 -9.09
CA SER A 64 14.72 -8.57 -9.50
C SER A 64 13.99 -7.45 -10.26
N TRP A 65 14.22 -6.19 -9.89
CA TRP A 65 13.69 -5.02 -10.59
C TRP A 65 14.33 -4.84 -11.95
N GLU A 66 15.65 -5.01 -12.05
CA GLU A 66 16.38 -4.97 -13.33
C GLU A 66 15.90 -6.07 -14.28
N PHE A 67 15.69 -7.28 -13.77
CA PHE A 67 15.06 -8.37 -14.51
C PHE A 67 13.67 -7.98 -15.03
N ALA A 68 12.79 -7.45 -14.18
CA ALA A 68 11.45 -7.01 -14.60
C ALA A 68 11.50 -5.91 -15.66
N ILE A 69 12.40 -4.93 -15.51
CA ILE A 69 12.62 -3.86 -16.50
C ILE A 69 13.10 -4.45 -17.84
N SER A 70 13.94 -5.48 -17.81
CA SER A 70 14.37 -6.17 -19.03
C SER A 70 13.18 -6.81 -19.76
N LEU A 71 12.25 -7.43 -19.04
CA LEU A 71 11.01 -7.99 -19.62
C LEU A 71 10.12 -6.90 -20.21
N ILE A 72 9.92 -5.79 -19.49
CA ILE A 72 9.11 -4.65 -19.96
C ILE A 72 9.66 -4.11 -21.28
N LYS A 73 10.98 -4.04 -21.45
CA LYS A 73 11.61 -3.59 -22.69
C LYS A 73 11.32 -4.51 -23.90
N THR A 74 11.02 -5.80 -23.67
CA THR A 74 10.71 -6.73 -24.78
C THR A 74 9.31 -6.51 -25.36
N ASN A 75 8.31 -6.20 -24.52
CA ASN A 75 6.95 -5.92 -24.95
C ASN A 75 6.28 -4.92 -23.99
N PRO A 76 6.53 -3.61 -24.16
CA PRO A 76 6.08 -2.60 -23.21
C PRO A 76 4.57 -2.38 -23.24
N LEU A 77 3.85 -2.75 -24.31
CA LEU A 77 2.42 -2.51 -24.41
C LEU A 77 1.58 -3.64 -23.81
N PHE A 78 1.98 -4.89 -24.04
CA PHE A 78 1.20 -6.08 -23.67
C PHE A 78 1.92 -7.05 -22.72
N GLY A 79 3.21 -6.84 -22.45
CA GLY A 79 3.98 -7.67 -21.55
C GLY A 79 4.30 -9.06 -22.11
N VAL A 80 4.81 -9.92 -21.24
CA VAL A 80 5.29 -11.27 -21.58
C VAL A 80 4.28 -12.38 -21.26
N GLY A 81 3.12 -12.04 -20.68
CA GLY A 81 2.05 -12.98 -20.35
C GLY A 81 1.74 -13.02 -18.85
N ILE A 82 0.46 -13.22 -18.53
CA ILE A 82 -0.05 -13.32 -17.15
C ILE A 82 0.58 -14.51 -16.45
N ALA A 83 0.98 -14.31 -15.18
CA ALA A 83 1.62 -15.33 -14.33
C ALA A 83 2.98 -15.82 -14.83
N ALA A 84 3.59 -15.11 -15.80
CA ALA A 84 4.97 -15.38 -16.21
C ALA A 84 5.97 -15.10 -15.08
N THR A 85 5.64 -14.25 -14.12
CA THR A 85 6.49 -13.93 -12.97
C THR A 85 5.77 -14.23 -11.66
N GLY A 86 6.51 -14.54 -10.59
CA GLY A 86 5.90 -14.78 -9.28
C GLY A 86 6.74 -15.68 -8.39
N ALA A 87 6.82 -15.33 -7.11
CA ALA A 87 7.64 -16.03 -6.13
C ALA A 87 7.21 -17.50 -5.96
N LYS A 88 5.91 -17.79 -6.10
CA LYS A 88 5.37 -19.15 -5.95
C LYS A 88 5.60 -20.08 -7.15
N GLY A 89 5.98 -19.54 -8.32
CA GLY A 89 6.07 -20.29 -9.57
C GLY A 89 7.49 -20.54 -10.08
N VAL A 90 8.50 -19.98 -9.41
CA VAL A 90 9.89 -20.03 -9.88
C VAL A 90 10.35 -21.49 -10.00
N GLY A 91 10.91 -21.82 -11.18
CA GLY A 91 11.40 -23.18 -11.47
C GLY A 91 10.32 -24.18 -11.88
N SER A 92 9.05 -23.78 -11.92
CA SER A 92 7.96 -24.59 -12.48
C SER A 92 7.34 -23.94 -13.72
N PHE A 93 6.80 -22.74 -13.56
CA PHE A 93 6.09 -22.03 -14.63
C PHE A 93 6.37 -20.52 -14.67
N ALA A 94 6.96 -19.95 -13.61
CA ALA A 94 7.41 -18.57 -13.60
C ALA A 94 8.89 -18.48 -14.02
N ILE A 95 9.19 -17.51 -14.88
CA ILE A 95 10.54 -17.23 -15.37
C ILE A 95 11.39 -16.41 -14.39
N GLY A 96 10.78 -15.87 -13.34
CA GLY A 96 11.48 -15.14 -12.28
C GLY A 96 10.54 -14.42 -11.31
N VAL A 97 11.14 -13.66 -10.38
CA VAL A 97 10.45 -12.83 -9.38
C VAL A 97 10.76 -11.38 -9.69
N THR A 98 9.78 -10.50 -9.61
CA THR A 98 9.99 -9.06 -9.83
C THR A 98 10.18 -8.31 -8.53
N GLU A 99 9.84 -8.91 -7.39
CA GLU A 99 9.79 -8.34 -6.04
C GLU A 99 8.86 -7.11 -5.91
N SER A 100 8.49 -6.41 -6.97
CA SER A 100 7.55 -5.30 -7.02
C SER A 100 6.27 -5.71 -7.75
N GLY A 101 5.11 -5.52 -7.11
CA GLY A 101 3.79 -5.74 -7.70
C GLY A 101 3.51 -4.78 -8.88
N PHE A 102 4.01 -3.55 -8.83
CA PHE A 102 3.95 -2.61 -9.94
C PHE A 102 4.72 -3.14 -11.15
N LEU A 103 6.00 -3.52 -10.95
CA LEU A 103 6.84 -4.04 -12.04
C LEU A 103 6.31 -5.38 -12.57
N LYS A 104 5.73 -6.23 -11.72
CA LYS A 104 5.06 -7.47 -12.16
C LYS A 104 3.95 -7.19 -13.16
N ARG A 105 2.99 -6.33 -12.82
CA ARG A 105 1.86 -6.00 -13.71
C ARG A 105 2.34 -5.42 -15.03
N PHE A 106 3.37 -4.58 -14.99
CA PHE A 106 3.93 -3.99 -16.19
C PHE A 106 4.69 -5.04 -17.03
N ALA A 107 5.51 -5.89 -16.42
CA ALA A 107 6.24 -6.94 -17.13
C ALA A 107 5.29 -7.97 -17.75
N GLU A 108 4.26 -8.41 -17.02
CA GLU A 108 3.35 -9.47 -17.46
C GLU A 108 2.28 -8.99 -18.44
N MET A 109 1.73 -7.80 -18.22
CA MET A 109 0.55 -7.32 -18.97
C MET A 109 0.79 -6.01 -19.73
N GLY A 110 2.01 -5.46 -19.68
CA GLY A 110 2.39 -4.22 -20.33
C GLY A 110 1.67 -3.00 -19.76
N LEU A 111 1.84 -1.86 -20.44
CA LEU A 111 1.21 -0.60 -20.05
C LEU A 111 -0.32 -0.70 -20.04
N VAL A 112 -0.90 -1.46 -20.98
CA VAL A 112 -2.36 -1.63 -21.07
C VAL A 112 -2.88 -2.34 -19.82
N GLY A 113 -2.30 -3.47 -19.45
CA GLY A 113 -2.72 -4.20 -18.27
C GLY A 113 -2.39 -3.48 -16.96
N LEU A 114 -1.29 -2.75 -16.91
CA LEU A 114 -0.95 -1.88 -15.79
C LEU A 114 -2.05 -0.82 -15.56
N VAL A 115 -2.45 -0.09 -16.60
CA VAL A 115 -3.50 0.92 -16.49
C VAL A 115 -4.83 0.29 -16.08
N LEU A 116 -5.23 -0.82 -16.71
CA LEU A 116 -6.47 -1.50 -16.39
C LEU A 116 -6.51 -1.99 -14.94
N SER A 117 -5.44 -2.65 -14.47
CA SER A 117 -5.36 -3.14 -13.09
C SER A 117 -5.40 -2.02 -12.06
N TYR A 118 -4.62 -0.95 -12.22
CA TYR A 118 -4.65 0.18 -11.29
C TYR A 118 -5.93 1.01 -11.37
N SER A 119 -6.61 1.03 -12.51
CA SER A 119 -7.89 1.73 -12.65
C SER A 119 -9.01 1.09 -11.81
N ILE A 120 -8.93 -0.22 -11.52
CA ILE A 120 -9.84 -0.89 -10.58
C ILE A 120 -9.66 -0.31 -9.18
N TYR A 121 -8.42 -0.21 -8.69
CA TYR A 121 -8.16 0.39 -7.37
C TYR A 121 -8.52 1.88 -7.34
N GLY A 122 -8.23 2.60 -8.43
CA GLY A 122 -8.64 4.00 -8.59
C GLY A 122 -10.16 4.18 -8.51
N PHE A 123 -10.93 3.27 -9.09
CA PHE A 123 -12.40 3.28 -9.02
C PHE A 123 -12.89 3.08 -7.57
N VAL A 124 -12.36 2.08 -6.85
CA VAL A 124 -12.71 1.85 -5.43
C VAL A 124 -12.44 3.10 -4.58
N ILE A 125 -11.24 3.68 -4.72
CA ILE A 125 -10.83 4.88 -3.99
C ILE A 125 -11.75 6.06 -4.34
N ARG A 126 -12.07 6.25 -5.63
CA ARG A 126 -12.96 7.32 -6.11
C ARG A 126 -14.35 7.20 -5.51
N GLU A 127 -14.95 6.01 -5.51
CA GLU A 127 -16.27 5.80 -4.92
C GLU A 127 -16.27 6.03 -3.40
N GLY A 128 -15.19 5.63 -2.71
CA GLY A 128 -14.99 5.95 -1.30
C GLY A 128 -14.94 7.46 -1.04
N PHE A 129 -14.15 8.22 -1.81
CA PHE A 129 -14.09 9.68 -1.68
C PHE A 129 -15.41 10.36 -2.01
N LYS A 130 -16.13 9.92 -3.04
CA LYS A 130 -17.47 10.42 -3.37
C LYS A 130 -18.43 10.30 -2.18
N LYS A 131 -18.36 9.20 -1.42
CA LYS A 131 -19.14 9.00 -0.19
C LYS A 131 -18.67 9.91 0.95
N ILE A 132 -17.36 10.12 1.11
CA ILE A 132 -16.80 11.03 2.12
C ILE A 132 -17.30 12.47 1.91
N PHE A 133 -17.29 12.95 0.66
CA PHE A 133 -17.76 14.31 0.32
C PHE A 133 -19.28 14.44 0.27
N SER A 134 -20.02 13.33 0.37
CA SER A 134 -21.49 13.36 0.39
C SER A 134 -22.04 13.82 1.75
N ASN A 135 -23.05 14.68 1.74
CA ASN A 135 -23.77 15.08 2.96
C ASN A 135 -24.71 14.00 3.49
N LYS A 136 -24.89 12.91 2.75
CA LYS A 136 -25.79 11.80 3.10
C LYS A 136 -25.14 10.75 4.00
N VAL A 137 -23.82 10.78 4.19
CA VAL A 137 -23.08 9.79 4.99
C VAL A 137 -22.83 10.37 6.39
N SER A 138 -23.04 9.57 7.44
CA SER A 138 -22.77 10.00 8.82
C SER A 138 -21.29 10.32 9.03
N ARG A 139 -20.97 11.16 10.01
CA ARG A 139 -19.58 11.50 10.36
C ARG A 139 -18.74 10.26 10.62
N ASP A 140 -19.27 9.28 11.36
CA ASP A 140 -18.54 8.06 11.72
C ASP A 140 -18.25 7.21 10.48
N ASN A 141 -19.21 7.08 9.56
CA ASN A 141 -18.99 6.37 8.30
C ASN A 141 -17.97 7.10 7.42
N LYS A 142 -17.90 8.43 7.44
CA LYS A 142 -16.85 9.19 6.75
C LYS A 142 -15.46 8.91 7.33
N LEU A 143 -15.36 8.84 8.67
CA LEU A 143 -14.10 8.49 9.34
C LEU A 143 -13.68 7.06 9.00
N LEU A 144 -14.62 6.11 9.01
CA LEU A 144 -14.37 4.74 8.58
C LEU A 144 -13.88 4.69 7.13
N LEU A 145 -14.56 5.37 6.20
CA LEU A 145 -14.14 5.44 4.80
C LEU A 145 -12.72 6.00 4.65
N LEU A 146 -12.36 7.04 5.40
CA LEU A 146 -11.00 7.59 5.39
C LEU A 146 -9.97 6.56 5.85
N ILE A 147 -10.25 5.79 6.91
CA ILE A 147 -9.38 4.72 7.39
C ILE A 147 -9.23 3.63 6.33
N LEU A 148 -10.35 3.14 5.78
CA LEU A 148 -10.37 2.07 4.77
C LEU A 148 -9.60 2.47 3.50
N ILE A 149 -9.80 3.69 3.00
CA ILE A 149 -9.05 4.21 1.84
C ILE A 149 -7.56 4.35 2.18
N SER A 150 -7.22 4.79 3.39
CA SER A 150 -5.81 4.90 3.82
C SER A 150 -5.11 3.54 3.82
N VAL A 151 -5.81 2.47 4.22
CA VAL A 151 -5.27 1.10 4.16
C VAL A 151 -5.06 0.65 2.71
N ILE A 152 -6.01 0.92 1.81
CA ILE A 152 -5.82 0.63 0.38
C ILE A 152 -4.60 1.36 -0.16
N ILE A 153 -4.46 2.66 0.13
CA ILE A 153 -3.31 3.45 -0.33
C ILE A 153 -2.00 2.88 0.23
N ALA A 154 -1.97 2.48 1.51
CA ALA A 154 -0.79 1.84 2.09
C ALA A 154 -0.42 0.55 1.35
N ILE A 155 -1.38 -0.32 1.05
CA ILE A 155 -1.15 -1.53 0.24
C ILE A 155 -0.61 -1.17 -1.14
N LEU A 156 -1.17 -0.16 -1.80
CA LEU A 156 -0.70 0.27 -3.13
C LEU A 156 0.70 0.88 -3.11
N VAL A 157 1.10 1.52 -2.00
CA VAL A 157 2.48 1.99 -1.82
C VAL A 157 3.43 0.81 -1.62
N GLU A 158 3.03 -0.16 -0.79
CA GLU A 158 3.79 -1.41 -0.60
C GLU A 158 3.97 -2.15 -1.93
N GLU A 159 2.98 -2.15 -2.82
CA GLU A 159 3.06 -2.76 -4.15
C GLU A 159 4.19 -2.23 -5.05
N PHE A 160 4.71 -1.03 -4.80
CA PHE A 160 5.87 -0.53 -5.54
C PHE A 160 7.16 -1.23 -5.12
N ILE A 161 7.27 -1.60 -3.85
CA ILE A 161 8.47 -2.19 -3.28
C ILE A 161 8.38 -3.72 -3.23
N TYR A 162 7.19 -4.23 -2.90
CA TYR A 162 6.88 -5.64 -2.68
C TYR A 162 5.77 -6.14 -3.60
N GLN A 163 5.70 -7.46 -3.85
CA GLN A 163 4.52 -8.13 -4.44
C GLN A 163 3.45 -8.40 -3.37
N ALA A 164 3.07 -7.36 -2.61
CA ALA A 164 2.20 -7.47 -1.45
C ALA A 164 0.85 -8.15 -1.75
N THR A 165 0.20 -7.84 -2.87
CA THR A 165 -1.10 -8.39 -3.29
C THR A 165 -1.02 -9.83 -3.78
N GLU A 166 0.17 -10.38 -4.04
CA GLU A 166 0.33 -11.82 -4.31
C GLU A 166 0.21 -12.65 -3.03
N ALA A 167 0.42 -12.02 -1.86
CA ALA A 167 0.08 -12.64 -0.59
C ALA A 167 -1.45 -12.72 -0.44
N GLU A 168 -1.94 -13.95 -0.32
CA GLU A 168 -3.38 -14.26 -0.24
C GLU A 168 -4.09 -13.46 0.86
N VAL A 169 -3.43 -13.30 2.01
CA VAL A 169 -3.96 -12.56 3.16
C VAL A 169 -4.13 -11.07 2.83
N VAL A 170 -3.15 -10.45 2.17
CA VAL A 170 -3.22 -9.02 1.78
C VAL A 170 -4.31 -8.83 0.73
N SER A 171 -4.39 -9.71 -0.26
CA SER A 171 -5.46 -9.71 -1.26
C SER A 171 -6.85 -9.87 -0.62
N PHE A 172 -7.00 -10.77 0.34
CA PHE A 172 -8.25 -10.94 1.08
C PHE A 172 -8.68 -9.65 1.78
N TYR A 173 -7.76 -8.97 2.48
CA TYR A 173 -8.05 -7.71 3.12
C TYR A 173 -8.42 -6.61 2.11
N LEU A 174 -7.67 -6.50 1.01
CA LEU A 174 -7.93 -5.52 -0.04
C LEU A 174 -9.36 -5.65 -0.60
N TRP A 175 -9.80 -6.86 -0.92
CA TRP A 175 -11.14 -7.11 -1.46
C TRP A 175 -12.24 -6.95 -0.41
N THR A 176 -12.00 -7.38 0.83
CA THR A 176 -12.93 -7.17 1.95
C THR A 176 -13.15 -5.68 2.23
N ILE A 177 -12.08 -4.90 2.28
CA ILE A 177 -12.13 -3.45 2.47
C ILE A 177 -12.89 -2.80 1.31
N SER A 178 -12.61 -3.23 0.07
CA SER A 178 -13.31 -2.73 -1.12
C SER A 178 -14.83 -2.98 -1.01
N ALA A 179 -15.23 -4.18 -0.60
CA ALA A 179 -16.64 -4.52 -0.39
C ALA A 179 -17.30 -3.65 0.69
N ILE A 180 -16.62 -3.39 1.81
CA ILE A 180 -17.13 -2.51 2.87
C ILE A 180 -17.29 -1.06 2.35
N ILE A 181 -16.32 -0.56 1.58
CA ILE A 181 -16.44 0.77 0.96
C ILE A 181 -17.70 0.85 0.11
N PHE A 182 -18.03 -0.20 -0.65
CA PHE A 182 -19.25 -0.24 -1.46
C PHE A 182 -20.53 -0.38 -0.64
N SER A 183 -20.53 -1.16 0.45
CA SER A 183 -21.72 -1.39 1.28
C SER A 183 -22.12 -0.20 2.15
N ILE A 184 -21.21 0.73 2.43
CA ILE A 184 -21.56 1.96 3.16
C ILE A 184 -22.52 2.79 2.31
N GLU A 185 -23.79 2.80 2.69
CA GLU A 185 -24.82 3.56 2.01
C GLU A 185 -24.80 5.03 2.42
N SER A 186 -24.96 5.90 1.43
CA SER A 186 -25.45 7.24 1.69
C SER A 186 -26.89 7.14 2.17
N ARG A 187 -27.30 7.88 3.21
CA ARG A 187 -28.72 8.06 3.56
C ARG A 187 -29.49 8.60 2.36
N THR A 188 -29.93 7.73 1.48
CA THR A 188 -31.10 7.92 0.67
C THR A 188 -32.24 7.80 1.67
N LYS A 189 -33.14 8.79 1.73
CA LYS A 189 -34.38 8.60 2.47
C LYS A 189 -35.07 7.42 1.82
N ASP A 190 -34.99 6.25 2.44
CA ASP A 190 -35.96 5.20 2.21
C ASP A 190 -37.29 5.79 2.64
N LYS A 191 -38.01 6.38 1.68
CA LYS A 191 -39.45 6.49 1.76
C LYS A 191 -39.95 5.05 1.72
N PHE A 192 -39.88 4.36 2.86
CA PHE A 192 -40.86 3.32 3.14
C PHE A 192 -42.20 4.03 3.09
N TYR A 193 -42.91 3.84 1.98
CA TYR A 193 -44.34 4.06 1.95
C TYR A 193 -44.91 3.14 3.02
N ILE A 194 -45.23 3.71 4.17
CA ILE A 194 -46.24 3.12 5.04
C ILE A 194 -47.51 3.22 4.19
N VAL A 195 -47.84 2.14 3.49
CA VAL A 195 -49.19 1.95 2.95
C VAL A 195 -50.05 1.87 4.21
N GLY A 196 -50.72 2.98 4.50
CA GLY A 196 -51.70 3.04 5.56
C GLY A 196 -52.74 1.96 5.31
N GLU A 197 -53.09 1.26 6.39
CA GLU A 197 -54.37 0.60 6.53
C GLU A 197 -55.46 1.65 6.29
N ASP A 198 -56.04 1.66 5.09
CA ASP A 198 -57.39 2.17 4.93
C ASP A 198 -58.32 0.99 5.27
N ASN A 199 -58.65 0.90 6.56
CA ASN A 199 -59.84 0.21 7.01
C ASN A 199 -61.03 1.12 6.72
N ASP A 200 -61.84 0.76 5.74
CA ASP A 200 -63.28 1.05 5.64
C ASP A 200 -63.98 -0.13 4.94
#